data_AF-A0A165SIH8-F1
#
_entry.id   AF-A0A165SIH8-F1
#
_cell.length_a   1.000
_cell.length_b   1.000
_cell.length_c   1.000
_cell.angle_alpha   90.00
_cell.angle_beta   90.00
_cell.angle_gamma   90.00
#
_symmetry.space_group_name_H-M   'P 1'
#
loop_
_entity.id
_entity.type
_entity.pdbx_description
1 polymer ?
#
loop_
_entity_poly.entity_id
_entity_poly.type
_entity_poly.pdbx_seq_one_letter_code
_entity_poly.pdbx_strand_id
1 'polypeptide(L)'
;MPVPAQTTYDVDPDALRVLVTGYGPFRSFKINPSWLAVKPLHNITIRTAEDRPVHVTSLEIPTVYESVLTLTSSIHSRPPIVPTPKDPAMATAKPPTDGYDFILHVGVMSKSGNPIRLEQRGRKYGYDKDDAEGNMCEVVKEAEGADGKPLRGFGKVYEGFPDELFTPIDCSKLGEHLKAGGLKQVTLSVDAGLYLCEFINYCSLAEAKRTAATAKKATPVLFIHVPPVGEPLTTEEVTDALKIVISWGT
;
A
#
# COMPACT_ATOMS: atom_id res chain seq x y z
N MET A 1 27.47 -9.12 -14.51
CA MET A 1 27.23 -8.25 -15.69
C MET A 1 27.39 -6.81 -15.23
N PRO A 2 28.10 -5.94 -15.95
CA PRO A 2 28.25 -4.55 -15.56
C PRO A 2 26.89 -3.87 -15.66
N VAL A 3 26.47 -3.18 -14.59
CA VAL A 3 25.31 -2.30 -14.63
C VAL A 3 25.65 -1.15 -15.60
N PRO A 4 24.83 -0.88 -16.64
CA PRO A 4 25.11 0.22 -17.54
C PRO A 4 25.15 1.53 -16.78
N ALA A 5 26.31 2.21 -16.84
CA ALA A 5 26.51 3.53 -16.31
C ALA A 5 25.85 4.57 -17.25
N GLN A 6 24.52 4.67 -17.19
CA GLN A 6 23.71 5.82 -17.61
C GLN A 6 22.23 5.46 -17.40
N THR A 7 21.60 6.03 -16.38
CA THR A 7 20.17 6.35 -16.42
C THR A 7 19.96 7.48 -15.43
N THR A 8 19.99 8.72 -15.93
CA THR A 8 19.02 9.68 -15.38
C THR A 8 17.67 9.03 -15.64
N TYR A 9 16.95 8.66 -14.58
CA TYR A 9 15.61 8.10 -14.66
C TYR A 9 14.65 9.21 -15.14
N ASP A 10 14.82 9.68 -16.37
CA ASP A 10 13.95 10.66 -17.01
C ASP A 10 12.64 9.96 -17.32
N VAL A 11 11.78 9.98 -16.32
CA VAL A 11 10.39 9.60 -16.46
C VAL A 11 9.74 10.60 -17.40
N ASP A 12 9.00 10.08 -18.37
CA ASP A 12 8.12 10.89 -19.22
C ASP A 12 7.34 11.91 -18.36
N PRO A 13 7.49 13.21 -18.62
CA PRO A 13 6.84 14.26 -17.82
C PRO A 13 5.32 14.20 -17.86
N ASP A 14 4.74 13.57 -18.88
CA ASP A 14 3.30 13.38 -19.03
C ASP A 14 2.81 12.08 -18.36
N ALA A 15 3.71 11.26 -17.81
CA ALA A 15 3.34 10.02 -17.16
C ALA A 15 2.72 10.25 -15.78
N LEU A 16 1.60 9.55 -15.55
CA LEU A 16 1.02 9.39 -14.23
C LEU A 16 2.02 8.66 -13.33
N ARG A 17 2.11 9.10 -12.07
CA ARG A 17 3.12 8.66 -11.11
C ARG A 17 2.43 7.83 -10.04
N VAL A 18 2.71 6.52 -10.02
CA VAL A 18 2.09 5.60 -9.06
C VAL A 18 3.13 5.03 -8.11
N LEU A 19 2.82 5.03 -6.82
CA LEU A 19 3.59 4.31 -5.81
C LEU A 19 2.85 3.03 -5.43
N VAL A 20 3.55 1.91 -5.47
CA VAL A 20 3.05 0.60 -5.05
C VAL A 20 3.91 0.09 -3.90
N THR A 21 3.30 -0.35 -2.81
CA THR A 21 4.06 -0.91 -1.68
C THR A 21 3.78 -2.38 -1.48
N GLY A 22 4.80 -3.14 -1.09
CA GLY A 22 4.69 -4.51 -0.58
C GLY A 22 5.42 -4.62 0.75
N TYR A 23 5.06 -5.59 1.58
CA TYR A 23 5.71 -5.80 2.87
C TYR A 23 6.98 -6.61 2.76
N GLY A 24 7.97 -6.33 3.59
CA GLY A 24 9.12 -7.20 3.78
C GLY A 24 8.78 -8.49 4.55
N PRO A 25 9.81 -9.30 4.88
CA PRO A 25 9.64 -10.56 5.62
C PRO A 25 8.92 -10.37 6.96
N PHE A 26 8.08 -11.35 7.33
CA PHE A 26 7.39 -11.36 8.63
C PHE A 26 6.86 -12.75 8.99
N ARG A 27 7.01 -13.17 10.26
CA ARG A 27 6.62 -14.49 10.78
C ARG A 27 7.12 -15.62 9.87
N SER A 28 6.20 -16.41 9.31
CA SER A 28 6.48 -17.54 8.42
C SER A 28 6.91 -17.11 7.01
N PHE A 29 6.66 -15.85 6.62
CA PHE A 29 7.01 -15.35 5.30
C PHE A 29 8.46 -14.86 5.27
N LYS A 30 9.39 -15.78 4.95
CA LYS A 30 10.79 -15.43 4.67
C LYS A 30 10.93 -14.49 3.48
N ILE A 31 10.04 -14.65 2.51
CA ILE A 31 9.81 -13.70 1.42
C ILE A 31 8.30 -13.47 1.39
N ASN A 32 7.89 -12.20 1.41
CA ASN A 32 6.48 -11.83 1.48
C ASN A 32 5.84 -11.89 0.09
N PRO A 33 4.69 -12.57 -0.07
CA PRO A 33 3.98 -12.62 -1.36
C PRO A 33 3.62 -11.25 -1.92
N SER A 34 3.33 -10.27 -1.06
CA SER A 34 3.08 -8.89 -1.51
C SER A 34 4.31 -8.25 -2.15
N TRP A 35 5.51 -8.42 -1.57
CA TRP A 35 6.74 -7.91 -2.16
C TRP A 35 7.10 -8.61 -3.47
N LEU A 36 6.91 -9.94 -3.54
CA LEU A 36 7.13 -10.69 -4.77
C LEU A 36 6.26 -10.20 -5.93
N ALA A 37 5.02 -9.83 -5.66
CA ALA A 37 4.11 -9.33 -6.69
C ALA A 37 4.43 -7.89 -7.13
N VAL A 38 4.87 -7.01 -6.22
CA VAL A 38 5.09 -5.59 -6.57
C VAL A 38 6.51 -5.29 -7.04
N LYS A 39 7.51 -6.09 -6.65
CA LYS A 39 8.91 -5.87 -7.02
C LYS A 39 9.13 -5.81 -8.54
N PRO A 40 8.54 -6.70 -9.37
CA PRO A 40 8.67 -6.63 -10.83
C PRO A 40 8.03 -5.40 -11.48
N LEU A 41 7.18 -4.66 -10.75
CA LEU A 41 6.55 -3.43 -11.22
C LEU A 41 7.47 -2.21 -11.05
N HIS A 42 8.65 -2.36 -10.44
CA HIS A 42 9.50 -1.21 -10.18
C HIS A 42 10.09 -0.59 -11.45
N ASN A 43 9.93 0.72 -11.61
CA ASN A 43 10.42 1.54 -12.72
C ASN A 43 9.95 1.06 -14.11
N ILE A 44 8.86 0.30 -14.17
CA ILE A 44 8.20 0.01 -15.44
C ILE A 44 7.25 1.15 -15.81
N THR A 45 7.00 1.29 -17.11
CA THR A 45 5.92 2.11 -17.64
C THR A 45 4.83 1.20 -18.21
N ILE A 46 3.61 1.35 -17.70
CA ILE A 46 2.39 0.75 -18.29
C ILE A 46 1.53 1.86 -18.90
N ARG A 47 0.38 1.50 -19.48
CA ARG A 47 -0.54 2.47 -20.11
C ARG A 47 -1.96 2.33 -19.56
N THR A 48 -2.68 3.43 -19.46
CA THR A 48 -4.12 3.45 -19.15
C THR A 48 -4.94 2.96 -20.34
N ALA A 49 -6.25 2.78 -20.16
CA ALA A 49 -7.16 2.47 -21.26
C ALA A 49 -7.19 3.58 -22.34
N GLU A 50 -6.96 4.84 -21.94
CA GLU A 50 -6.84 6.03 -22.79
C GLU A 50 -5.42 6.27 -23.31
N ASP A 51 -4.55 5.25 -23.23
CA ASP A 51 -3.20 5.29 -23.75
C ASP A 51 -2.29 6.34 -23.06
N ARG A 52 -2.55 6.67 -21.80
CA ARG A 52 -1.67 7.56 -21.01
C ARG A 52 -0.56 6.76 -20.34
N PRO A 53 0.71 7.21 -20.37
CA PRO A 53 1.79 6.50 -19.70
C PRO A 53 1.63 6.56 -18.18
N VAL A 54 1.95 5.47 -17.50
CA VAL A 54 1.96 5.35 -16.03
C VAL A 54 3.30 4.77 -15.60
N HIS A 55 4.10 5.54 -14.89
CA HIS A 55 5.32 5.04 -14.28
C HIS A 55 5.06 4.55 -12.86
N VAL A 56 5.51 3.33 -12.58
CA VAL A 56 5.34 2.67 -11.29
C VAL A 56 6.62 2.69 -10.47
N THR A 57 6.56 3.20 -9.24
CA THR A 57 7.60 3.06 -8.22
C THR A 57 7.15 2.01 -7.22
N SER A 58 7.97 0.99 -6.95
CA SER A 58 7.68 -0.04 -5.95
C SER A 58 8.55 0.18 -4.71
N LEU A 59 7.97 0.05 -3.51
CA LEU A 59 8.66 0.22 -2.24
C LEU A 59 8.38 -0.94 -1.29
N GLU A 60 9.43 -1.54 -0.73
CA GLU A 60 9.32 -2.55 0.32
C GLU A 60 9.17 -1.86 1.68
N ILE A 61 8.13 -2.23 2.44
CA ILE A 61 7.80 -1.63 3.73
C ILE A 61 8.09 -2.64 4.86
N PRO A 62 8.80 -2.25 5.93
CA PRO A 62 8.96 -3.10 7.11
C PRO A 62 7.62 -3.39 7.79
N THR A 63 7.46 -4.61 8.32
CA THR A 63 6.27 -4.98 9.11
C THR A 63 6.43 -4.51 10.56
N VAL A 64 6.65 -3.21 10.76
CA VAL A 64 6.97 -2.56 12.06
C VAL A 64 6.14 -1.28 12.20
N TYR A 65 5.46 -1.06 13.32
CA TYR A 65 4.48 0.04 13.47
C TYR A 65 5.13 1.42 13.26
N GLU A 66 6.25 1.68 13.91
CA GLU A 66 6.97 2.95 13.83
C GLU A 66 7.47 3.22 12.40
N SER A 67 7.99 2.18 11.73
CA SER A 67 8.42 2.27 10.34
C SER A 67 7.25 2.59 9.42
N VAL A 68 6.12 1.90 9.56
CA VAL A 68 4.93 2.17 8.74
C VAL A 68 4.41 3.58 8.97
N LEU A 69 4.32 4.04 10.21
CA LEU A 69 3.84 5.38 10.53
C LEU A 69 4.72 6.46 9.89
N THR A 70 6.04 6.34 10.07
CA THR A 70 7.02 7.31 9.54
C THR A 70 7.06 7.30 8.02
N LEU A 71 7.11 6.12 7.40
CA LEU A 71 7.17 5.97 5.95
C LEU A 71 5.89 6.46 5.28
N THR A 72 4.72 6.16 5.85
CA THR A 72 3.44 6.59 5.28
C THR A 72 3.33 8.11 5.27
N SER A 73 3.71 8.79 6.36
CA SER A 73 3.79 10.25 6.38
C SER A 73 4.76 10.79 5.30
N SER A 74 5.92 10.12 5.14
CA SER A 74 6.97 10.52 4.20
C SER A 74 6.55 10.35 2.72
N ILE A 75 5.88 9.26 2.35
CA ILE A 75 5.45 9.03 0.95
C ILE A 75 4.26 9.91 0.54
N HIS A 76 3.55 10.49 1.51
CA HIS A 76 2.46 11.44 1.29
C HIS A 76 2.92 12.91 1.35
N SER A 77 4.15 13.19 1.78
CA SER A 77 4.68 14.56 1.76
C SER A 77 4.76 15.11 0.33
N ARG A 78 4.91 16.44 0.20
CA ARG A 78 5.00 17.11 -1.11
C ARG A 78 6.23 18.02 -1.13
N PRO A 79 7.34 17.60 -1.77
CA PRO A 79 7.53 16.33 -2.49
C PRO A 79 7.55 15.09 -1.56
N PRO A 80 7.19 13.89 -2.05
CA PRO A 80 7.34 12.65 -1.30
C PRO A 80 8.81 12.37 -0.97
N ILE A 81 9.05 11.85 0.23
CA ILE A 81 10.35 11.38 0.67
C ILE A 81 10.33 9.85 0.64
N VAL A 82 11.07 9.26 -0.30
CA VAL A 82 11.18 7.81 -0.47
C VAL A 82 12.56 7.37 0.01
N PRO A 83 12.67 6.34 0.87
CA PRO A 83 13.96 5.85 1.34
C PRO A 83 14.85 5.36 0.20
N THR A 84 16.15 5.59 0.33
CA THR A 84 17.14 5.00 -0.58
C THR A 84 17.16 3.48 -0.42
N PRO A 85 16.88 2.71 -1.49
CA PRO A 85 16.86 1.25 -1.38
C PRO A 85 18.25 0.67 -1.17
N LYS A 86 18.33 -0.44 -0.43
CA LYS A 86 19.60 -1.16 -0.18
C LYS A 86 20.18 -1.77 -1.45
N ASP A 87 19.30 -2.22 -2.35
CA ASP A 87 19.67 -2.76 -3.66
C ASP A 87 19.73 -1.63 -4.68
N PRO A 88 20.90 -1.32 -5.29
CA PRO A 88 21.01 -0.30 -6.33
C PRO A 88 20.11 -0.54 -7.54
N ALA A 89 19.74 -1.80 -7.82
CA ALA A 89 18.79 -2.14 -8.89
C ALA A 89 17.36 -1.65 -8.59
N MET A 90 17.09 -1.27 -7.34
CA MET A 90 15.84 -0.69 -6.88
C MET A 90 15.93 0.84 -6.75
N ALA A 91 16.95 1.50 -7.32
CA ALA A 91 17.05 2.95 -7.26
C ALA A 91 15.80 3.63 -7.86
N THR A 92 15.22 4.54 -7.09
CA THR A 92 13.95 5.17 -7.45
C THR A 92 14.17 6.36 -8.38
N ALA A 93 13.30 6.48 -9.39
CA ALA A 93 13.15 7.74 -10.11
C ALA A 93 12.77 8.87 -9.13
N LYS A 94 13.10 10.12 -9.49
CA LYS A 94 12.78 11.29 -8.66
C LYS A 94 11.27 11.32 -8.31
N PRO A 95 10.91 11.42 -7.02
CA PRO A 95 9.50 11.53 -6.63
C PRO A 95 8.82 12.77 -7.24
N PRO A 96 7.53 12.68 -7.60
CA PRO A 96 6.79 13.82 -8.15
C PRO A 96 6.62 14.94 -7.13
N THR A 97 6.88 16.19 -7.52
CA THR A 97 6.88 17.35 -6.61
C THR A 97 5.55 17.55 -5.89
N ASP A 98 4.44 17.32 -6.58
CA ASP A 98 3.08 17.53 -6.08
C ASP A 98 2.45 16.27 -5.47
N GLY A 99 3.23 15.19 -5.29
CA GLY A 99 2.77 13.89 -4.80
C GLY A 99 2.34 12.92 -5.91
N TYR A 100 2.25 11.63 -5.57
CA TYR A 100 1.82 10.58 -6.48
C TYR A 100 0.36 10.78 -6.93
N ASP A 101 0.03 10.32 -8.14
CA ASP A 101 -1.32 10.29 -8.69
C ASP A 101 -2.18 9.20 -8.06
N PHE A 102 -1.55 8.09 -7.64
CA PHE A 102 -2.21 6.99 -6.96
C PHE A 102 -1.20 6.26 -6.06
N ILE A 103 -1.65 5.81 -4.89
CA ILE A 103 -0.87 4.95 -4.00
C ILE A 103 -1.63 3.64 -3.78
N LEU A 104 -0.98 2.53 -4.12
CA LEU A 104 -1.50 1.18 -3.95
C LEU A 104 -0.67 0.44 -2.90
N HIS A 105 -1.28 0.08 -1.79
CA HIS A 105 -0.66 -0.77 -0.78
C HIS A 105 -1.06 -2.23 -0.99
N VAL A 106 -0.10 -3.15 -0.92
CA VAL A 106 -0.33 -4.58 -1.12
C VAL A 106 0.17 -5.34 0.11
N GLY A 107 -0.69 -6.19 0.68
CA GLY A 107 -0.34 -7.07 1.79
C GLY A 107 -0.75 -8.51 1.54
N VAL A 108 -0.11 -9.46 2.20
CA VAL A 108 -0.46 -10.89 2.09
C VAL A 108 -1.51 -11.27 3.13
N MET A 109 -2.48 -12.11 2.74
CA MET A 109 -3.32 -12.83 3.68
C MET A 109 -2.73 -14.21 4.01
N SER A 110 -2.68 -14.56 5.29
CA SER A 110 -2.03 -15.78 5.76
C SER A 110 -2.77 -17.09 5.44
N LYS A 111 -4.06 -17.04 5.12
CA LYS A 111 -4.87 -18.23 4.84
C LYS A 111 -4.86 -18.57 3.35
N SER A 112 -4.51 -19.81 3.03
CA SER A 112 -4.59 -20.41 1.69
C SER A 112 -5.98 -20.29 1.07
N GLY A 113 -6.04 -20.24 -0.27
CA GLY A 113 -7.28 -20.30 -1.05
C GLY A 113 -8.12 -19.03 -1.01
N ASN A 114 -7.62 -17.95 -0.41
CA ASN A 114 -8.32 -16.67 -0.43
C ASN A 114 -8.17 -15.96 -1.77
N PRO A 115 -9.24 -15.31 -2.26
CA PRO A 115 -9.14 -14.42 -3.41
C PRO A 115 -8.34 -13.16 -3.06
N ILE A 116 -7.97 -12.40 -4.09
CA ILE A 116 -7.56 -11.00 -3.92
C ILE A 116 -8.71 -10.22 -3.26
N ARG A 117 -8.41 -9.40 -2.25
CA ARG A 117 -9.42 -8.55 -1.60
C ARG A 117 -9.13 -7.08 -1.82
N LEU A 118 -10.14 -6.35 -2.31
CA LEU A 118 -10.14 -4.90 -2.39
C LEU A 118 -10.61 -4.36 -1.02
N GLU A 119 -9.69 -3.82 -0.23
CA GLU A 119 -9.97 -3.35 1.13
C GLU A 119 -10.48 -1.91 1.09
N GLN A 120 -11.71 -1.72 1.57
CA GLN A 120 -12.42 -0.45 1.43
C GLN A 120 -12.30 0.45 2.66
N ARG A 121 -11.87 -0.10 3.81
CA ARG A 121 -11.93 0.58 5.12
C ARG A 121 -10.64 0.41 5.91
N GLY A 122 -10.20 1.49 6.54
CA GLY A 122 -9.22 1.47 7.63
C GLY A 122 -9.88 1.86 8.94
N ARG A 123 -9.46 1.23 10.05
CA ARG A 123 -9.89 1.58 11.42
C ARG A 123 -8.75 2.24 12.19
N LYS A 124 -9.05 3.16 13.09
CA LYS A 124 -8.07 3.96 13.84
C LYS A 124 -7.46 3.23 15.05
N TYR A 125 -8.17 2.24 15.60
CA TYR A 125 -7.82 1.61 16.87
C TYR A 125 -8.01 0.08 16.82
N GLY A 126 -7.44 -0.63 17.79
CA GLY A 126 -7.58 -2.08 17.97
C GLY A 126 -6.34 -2.90 17.58
N TYR A 127 -5.17 -2.25 17.49
CA TYR A 127 -3.91 -2.87 17.08
C TYR A 127 -3.20 -3.60 18.23
N ASP A 128 -3.78 -4.73 18.65
CA ASP A 128 -3.36 -5.50 19.83
C ASP A 128 -2.40 -6.67 19.51
N LYS A 129 -1.66 -6.57 18.40
CA LYS A 129 -0.68 -7.59 17.98
C LYS A 129 0.70 -6.96 17.89
N ASP A 130 1.70 -7.73 18.28
CA ASP A 130 3.12 -7.41 18.13
C ASP A 130 3.53 -7.38 16.64
N ASP A 131 4.44 -6.47 16.32
CA ASP A 131 5.02 -6.34 15.01
C ASP A 131 6.19 -7.32 14.77
N ALA A 132 6.91 -7.19 13.64
CA ALA A 132 8.04 -8.07 13.31
C ALA A 132 9.18 -8.03 14.32
N GLU A 133 9.26 -7.00 15.15
CA GLU A 133 10.30 -6.79 16.14
C GLU A 133 9.80 -7.08 17.57
N GLY A 134 8.56 -7.56 17.72
CA GLY A 134 7.95 -7.84 19.01
C GLY A 134 7.37 -6.60 19.69
N ASN A 135 7.29 -5.46 19.00
CA ASN A 135 6.79 -4.21 19.55
C ASN A 135 5.27 -4.10 19.35
N MET A 136 4.58 -3.54 20.34
CA MET A 136 3.14 -3.27 20.27
C MET A 136 2.88 -1.86 19.71
N CYS A 137 1.75 -1.66 19.05
CA CYS A 137 1.29 -0.33 18.65
C CYS A 137 1.10 0.59 19.87
N GLU A 138 1.27 1.90 19.69
CA GLU A 138 1.20 2.91 20.75
C GLU A 138 -0.12 2.83 21.53
N VAL A 139 -0.04 2.97 22.86
CA VAL A 139 -1.21 3.11 23.74
C VAL A 139 -1.74 4.53 23.62
N VAL A 140 -2.99 4.67 23.19
CA VAL A 140 -3.68 5.96 23.07
C VAL A 140 -4.67 6.21 24.19
N LYS A 141 -5.09 5.15 24.88
CA LYS A 141 -5.90 5.20 26.09
C LYS A 141 -5.50 4.06 27.01
N GLU A 142 -5.18 4.39 28.26
CA GLU A 142 -4.85 3.40 29.28
C GLU A 142 -6.02 2.45 29.56
N ALA A 143 -5.69 1.27 30.07
CA ALA A 143 -6.68 0.29 30.51
C ALA A 143 -7.58 0.86 31.63
N GLU A 144 -8.88 0.58 31.56
CA GLU A 144 -9.81 0.86 32.66
C GLU A 144 -10.06 -0.43 33.47
N GLY A 145 -9.77 -0.40 34.77
CA GLY A 145 -9.95 -1.54 35.67
C GLY A 145 -8.81 -2.57 35.64
N ALA A 146 -8.84 -3.54 36.56
CA ALA A 146 -7.76 -4.52 36.76
C ALA A 146 -7.58 -5.50 35.59
N ASP A 147 -8.64 -5.74 34.80
CA ASP A 147 -8.65 -6.69 33.67
C ASP A 147 -8.70 -5.97 32.30
N GLY A 148 -8.61 -4.64 32.29
CA GLY A 148 -8.70 -3.84 31.08
C GLY A 148 -7.48 -4.01 30.17
N LYS A 149 -7.71 -3.96 28.86
CA LYS A 149 -6.62 -3.81 27.88
C LYS A 149 -6.49 -2.34 27.48
N PRO A 150 -5.26 -1.81 27.33
CA PRO A 150 -5.08 -0.48 26.79
C PRO A 150 -5.58 -0.44 25.34
N LEU A 151 -6.17 0.69 24.92
CA LEU A 151 -6.53 0.91 23.53
C LEU A 151 -5.28 1.32 22.76
N ARG A 152 -5.00 0.62 21.66
CA ARG A 152 -3.84 0.89 20.80
C ARG A 152 -4.24 1.37 19.42
N GLY A 153 -3.49 2.32 18.86
CA GLY A 153 -3.72 2.86 17.53
C GLY A 153 -3.16 4.27 17.34
N PHE A 154 -3.88 5.11 16.60
CA PHE A 154 -3.39 6.44 16.23
C PHE A 154 -3.77 7.54 17.23
N GLY A 155 -2.76 8.17 17.85
CA GLY A 155 -2.91 9.21 18.88
C GLY A 155 -2.85 10.65 18.38
N LYS A 156 -2.04 11.49 19.05
CA LYS A 156 -1.99 12.97 18.97
C LYS A 156 -1.96 13.59 17.56
N VAL A 157 -1.43 12.88 16.57
CA VAL A 157 -1.32 13.36 15.17
C VAL A 157 -2.59 13.07 14.35
N TYR A 158 -3.42 12.14 14.81
CA TYR A 158 -4.61 11.67 14.10
C TYR A 158 -5.92 11.93 14.84
N GLU A 159 -5.91 12.69 15.95
CA GLU A 159 -7.10 12.98 16.76
C GLU A 159 -8.26 13.53 15.94
N GLY A 160 -7.98 14.45 15.00
CA GLY A 160 -8.97 15.06 14.11
C GLY A 160 -9.50 14.16 12.98
N PHE A 161 -9.02 12.92 12.84
CA PHE A 161 -9.53 11.96 11.86
C PHE A 161 -10.58 11.03 12.50
N PRO A 162 -11.63 10.66 11.73
CA PRO A 162 -12.66 9.74 12.20
C PRO A 162 -12.08 8.35 12.49
N ASP A 163 -12.76 7.60 13.35
CA ASP A 163 -12.32 6.25 13.75
C ASP A 163 -12.30 5.27 12.57
N GLU A 164 -13.04 5.55 11.51
CA GLU A 164 -13.03 4.79 10.27
C GLU A 164 -12.87 5.71 9.06
N LEU A 165 -12.00 5.31 8.14
CA LEU A 165 -11.78 5.97 6.86
C LEU A 165 -12.04 4.99 5.73
N PHE A 166 -12.58 5.49 4.62
CA PHE A 166 -12.90 4.69 3.44
C PHE A 166 -12.11 5.16 2.23
N THR A 167 -11.70 4.22 1.38
CA THR A 167 -11.06 4.55 0.11
C THR A 167 -12.03 5.33 -0.80
N PRO A 168 -11.55 6.33 -1.55
CA PRO A 168 -12.36 7.01 -2.56
C PRO A 168 -12.51 6.18 -3.85
N ILE A 169 -11.79 5.06 -3.98
CA ILE A 169 -11.85 4.16 -5.14
C ILE A 169 -13.18 3.41 -5.14
N ASP A 170 -13.88 3.42 -6.28
CA ASP A 170 -15.10 2.62 -6.48
C ASP A 170 -14.73 1.13 -6.62
N CYS A 171 -14.50 0.47 -5.49
CA CYS A 171 -14.08 -0.92 -5.44
C CYS A 171 -15.10 -1.88 -6.06
N SER A 172 -16.40 -1.51 -6.08
CA SER A 172 -17.42 -2.31 -6.76
C SER A 172 -17.16 -2.36 -8.26
N LYS A 173 -17.02 -1.19 -8.90
CA LYS A 173 -16.72 -1.11 -10.34
C LYS A 173 -15.35 -1.69 -10.68
N LEU A 174 -14.33 -1.45 -9.84
CA LEU A 174 -13.02 -2.06 -10.04
C LEU A 174 -13.12 -3.60 -9.97
N GLY A 175 -13.85 -4.13 -8.99
CA GLY A 175 -14.06 -5.58 -8.86
C GLY A 175 -14.82 -6.17 -10.04
N GLU A 176 -15.83 -5.48 -10.56
CA GLU A 176 -16.55 -5.87 -11.79
C GLU A 176 -15.64 -5.84 -13.01
N HIS A 177 -14.83 -4.80 -13.17
CA HIS A 177 -13.86 -4.65 -14.26
C HIS A 177 -12.82 -5.78 -14.25
N LEU A 178 -12.25 -6.10 -13.08
CA LEU A 178 -11.31 -7.20 -12.91
C LEU A 178 -11.93 -8.55 -13.28
N LYS A 179 -13.17 -8.80 -12.84
CA LYS A 179 -13.91 -10.03 -13.18
C LYS A 179 -14.22 -10.13 -14.68
N ALA A 180 -14.61 -9.02 -15.31
CA ALA A 180 -14.83 -8.95 -16.75
C ALA A 180 -13.54 -9.21 -17.54
N GLY A 181 -12.39 -8.79 -17.00
CA GLY A 181 -11.05 -9.10 -17.52
C GLY A 181 -10.57 -10.54 -17.24
N GLY A 182 -11.40 -11.41 -16.65
CA GLY A 182 -11.09 -12.82 -16.41
C GLY A 182 -10.57 -13.16 -15.01
N LEU A 183 -10.28 -12.16 -14.16
CA LEU A 183 -9.82 -12.39 -12.79
C LEU A 183 -11.01 -12.69 -11.87
N LYS A 184 -11.38 -13.97 -11.79
CA LYS A 184 -12.53 -14.43 -10.97
C LYS A 184 -12.25 -14.38 -9.47
N GLN A 185 -10.99 -14.47 -9.07
CA GLN A 185 -10.56 -14.59 -7.67
C GLN A 185 -10.39 -13.22 -7.02
N VAL A 186 -11.44 -12.40 -7.06
CA VAL A 186 -11.46 -11.05 -6.47
C VAL A 186 -12.76 -10.79 -5.71
N THR A 187 -12.63 -10.24 -4.49
CA THR A 187 -13.76 -9.91 -3.61
C THR A 187 -13.58 -8.55 -2.95
N LEU A 188 -14.69 -7.94 -2.51
CA LEU A 188 -14.67 -6.72 -1.71
C LEU A 188 -14.50 -7.06 -0.23
N SER A 189 -13.82 -6.21 0.51
CA SER A 189 -13.61 -6.36 1.95
C SER A 189 -13.66 -5.01 2.67
N VAL A 190 -14.05 -5.03 3.94
CA VAL A 190 -14.08 -3.87 4.86
C VAL A 190 -13.32 -4.17 6.15
N ASP A 191 -12.51 -5.23 6.13
CA ASP A 191 -11.75 -5.72 7.28
C ASP A 191 -10.40 -6.24 6.81
N ALA A 192 -9.37 -5.40 6.97
CA ALA A 192 -7.99 -5.71 6.65
C ALA A 192 -7.24 -6.36 7.84
N GLY A 193 -7.96 -6.76 8.91
CA GLY A 193 -7.47 -7.68 9.93
C GLY A 193 -6.81 -7.08 11.18
N LEU A 194 -6.95 -5.77 11.43
CA LEU A 194 -6.38 -5.06 12.60
C LEU A 194 -4.93 -5.46 12.90
N TYR A 195 -4.10 -5.34 11.87
CA TYR A 195 -2.65 -5.55 11.94
C TYR A 195 -1.98 -4.49 11.05
N LEU A 196 -0.71 -4.67 10.68
CA LEU A 196 0.05 -3.69 9.90
C LEU A 196 -0.59 -3.38 8.54
N CYS A 197 -1.28 -4.35 7.92
CA CYS A 197 -2.05 -4.14 6.68
C CYS A 197 -3.15 -3.08 6.85
N GLU A 198 -3.95 -3.18 7.90
CA GLU A 198 -4.97 -2.17 8.18
C GLU A 198 -4.37 -0.87 8.73
N PHE A 199 -3.24 -0.97 9.45
CA PHE A 199 -2.51 0.18 9.98
C PHE A 199 -2.02 1.09 8.84
N ILE A 200 -1.33 0.54 7.83
CA ILE A 200 -0.92 1.35 6.68
C ILE A 200 -2.14 1.86 5.90
N ASN A 201 -3.21 1.07 5.77
CA ASN A 201 -4.42 1.50 5.07
C ASN A 201 -5.04 2.73 5.74
N TYR A 202 -5.32 2.67 7.04
CA TYR A 202 -5.86 3.81 7.79
C TYR A 202 -4.89 5.01 7.76
N CYS A 203 -3.61 4.77 8.04
CA CYS A 203 -2.59 5.83 8.05
C CYS A 203 -2.54 6.55 6.70
N SER A 204 -2.51 5.80 5.60
CA SER A 204 -2.39 6.33 4.24
C SER A 204 -3.66 7.07 3.81
N LEU A 205 -4.85 6.57 4.17
CA LEU A 205 -6.12 7.30 3.95
C LEU A 205 -6.15 8.63 4.73
N ALA A 206 -5.64 8.64 5.97
CA ALA A 206 -5.57 9.84 6.78
C ALA A 206 -4.55 10.86 6.22
N GLU A 207 -3.36 10.41 5.81
CA GLU A 207 -2.35 11.28 5.18
C GLU A 207 -2.81 11.82 3.82
N ALA A 208 -3.48 11.00 3.00
CA ALA A 208 -4.08 11.45 1.75
C ALA A 208 -5.09 12.57 1.98
N LYS A 209 -5.98 12.41 2.97
CA LYS A 209 -6.95 13.43 3.36
C LYS A 209 -6.29 14.68 3.94
N ARG A 210 -5.24 14.51 4.76
CA ARG A 210 -4.46 15.62 5.34
C ARG A 210 -3.85 16.49 4.25
N THR A 211 -3.19 15.87 3.28
CA THR A 211 -2.47 16.59 2.23
C THR A 211 -3.43 17.18 1.19
N ALA A 212 -4.55 16.52 0.91
CA ALA A 212 -5.60 17.05 0.03
C ALA A 212 -6.23 18.34 0.57
N ALA A 213 -6.21 18.58 1.89
CA ALA A 213 -6.75 19.80 2.48
C ALA A 213 -5.96 21.08 2.12
N THR A 214 -4.68 20.95 1.75
CA THR A 214 -3.80 22.09 1.45
C THR A 214 -3.18 22.05 0.05
N ALA A 215 -3.31 20.95 -0.67
CA ALA A 215 -2.62 20.74 -1.93
C ALA A 215 -3.54 20.82 -3.17
N LYS A 216 -2.93 21.00 -4.34
CA LYS A 216 -3.62 21.16 -5.63
C LYS A 216 -4.28 19.88 -6.16
N LYS A 217 -3.84 18.71 -5.68
CA LYS A 217 -4.26 17.38 -6.17
C LYS A 217 -4.49 16.45 -4.99
N ALA A 218 -5.55 15.67 -4.97
CA ALA A 218 -5.70 14.57 -4.01
C ALA A 218 -4.95 13.32 -4.51
N THR A 219 -4.40 12.53 -3.60
CA THR A 219 -3.78 11.23 -3.93
C THR A 219 -4.70 10.12 -3.47
N PRO A 220 -5.51 9.50 -4.35
CA PRO A 220 -6.29 8.33 -4.00
C PRO A 220 -5.39 7.20 -3.48
N VAL A 221 -5.94 6.44 -2.52
CA VAL A 221 -5.26 5.32 -1.85
C VAL A 221 -6.15 4.10 -1.92
N LEU A 222 -5.57 2.96 -2.28
CA LEU A 222 -6.21 1.64 -2.17
C LEU A 222 -5.28 0.69 -1.43
N PHE A 223 -5.86 -0.20 -0.62
CA PHE A 223 -5.17 -1.36 -0.09
C PHE A 223 -5.74 -2.63 -0.73
N ILE A 224 -4.86 -3.54 -1.16
CA ILE A 224 -5.22 -4.85 -1.68
C ILE A 224 -4.54 -5.93 -0.85
N HIS A 225 -5.34 -6.90 -0.40
CA HIS A 225 -4.79 -8.16 0.06
C HIS A 225 -4.63 -9.15 -1.10
N VAL A 226 -3.48 -9.79 -1.15
CA VAL A 226 -3.16 -10.86 -2.10
C VAL A 226 -3.04 -12.21 -1.39
N PRO A 227 -3.32 -13.32 -2.10
CA PRO A 227 -3.12 -14.65 -1.57
C PRO A 227 -1.64 -14.99 -1.29
N PRO A 228 -1.39 -16.09 -0.54
CA PRO A 228 -0.09 -16.76 -0.59
C PRO A 228 0.32 -17.15 -2.02
N VAL A 229 1.63 -17.29 -2.24
CA VAL A 229 2.18 -17.65 -3.56
C VAL A 229 1.62 -19.00 -4.03
N GLY A 230 1.05 -19.02 -5.24
CA GLY A 230 0.52 -20.23 -5.86
C GLY A 230 -0.83 -20.69 -5.33
N GLU A 231 -1.48 -19.92 -4.44
CA GLU A 231 -2.65 -20.38 -3.69
C GLU A 231 -3.70 -19.27 -3.49
N PRO A 232 -4.61 -19.02 -4.44
CA PRO A 232 -4.92 -19.79 -5.64
C PRO A 232 -4.41 -19.18 -6.95
N LEU A 233 -3.55 -18.16 -6.85
CA LEU A 233 -2.99 -17.43 -7.99
C LEU A 233 -1.46 -17.53 -7.96
N THR A 234 -0.83 -17.57 -9.13
CA THR A 234 0.62 -17.42 -9.22
C THR A 234 1.03 -15.97 -8.94
N THR A 235 2.31 -15.75 -8.64
CA THR A 235 2.85 -14.39 -8.45
C THR A 235 2.65 -13.53 -9.70
N GLU A 236 2.79 -14.12 -10.89
CA GLU A 236 2.62 -13.46 -12.19
C GLU A 236 1.16 -13.03 -12.38
N GLU A 237 0.19 -13.90 -12.08
CA GLU A 237 -1.24 -13.56 -12.15
C GLU A 237 -1.60 -12.42 -11.19
N VAL A 238 -1.04 -12.43 -9.97
CA VAL A 238 -1.21 -11.32 -9.02
C VAL A 238 -0.56 -10.04 -9.56
N THR A 239 0.65 -10.12 -10.10
CA THR A 239 1.36 -8.97 -10.68
C THR A 239 0.58 -8.34 -11.83
N ASP A 240 0.01 -9.17 -12.71
CA ASP A 240 -0.80 -8.70 -13.83
C ASP A 240 -2.14 -8.11 -13.37
N ALA A 241 -2.76 -8.69 -12.34
CA ALA A 241 -3.93 -8.09 -11.68
C ALA A 241 -3.60 -6.68 -11.12
N LEU A 242 -2.44 -6.52 -10.48
CA LEU A 242 -2.00 -5.22 -9.96
C LEU A 242 -1.78 -4.19 -11.07
N LYS A 243 -1.26 -4.59 -12.25
CA LYS A 243 -1.15 -3.67 -13.41
C LYS A 243 -2.52 -3.16 -13.86
N ILE A 244 -3.54 -4.03 -13.88
CA ILE A 244 -4.91 -3.64 -14.23
C ILE A 244 -5.46 -2.67 -13.18
N VAL A 245 -5.26 -2.94 -11.89
CA VAL A 245 -5.67 -2.03 -10.80
C VAL A 245 -4.97 -0.67 -10.92
N ILE A 246 -3.67 -0.65 -11.19
CA ILE A 246 -2.89 0.59 -11.35
C ILE A 246 -3.42 1.39 -12.54
N SER A 247 -3.60 0.74 -13.69
CA SER A 247 -4.14 1.34 -14.92
C SER A 247 -5.54 1.92 -14.72
N TRP A 248 -6.39 1.25 -13.94
CA TRP A 248 -7.75 1.70 -13.63
C TRP A 248 -7.80 2.82 -12.58
N GLY A 249 -6.87 2.80 -11.62
CA GLY A 249 -6.82 3.75 -10.49
C GLY A 249 -6.23 5.12 -10.83
N THR A 250 -5.80 5.34 -12.08
CA THR A 250 -5.15 6.55 -12.58
C THR A 250 -5.86 7.14 -13.78
#